data_AF-A0A1C4WWN8-F1
#
_entry.id   AF-A0A1C4WWN8-F1
#
_cell.length_a   1.000
_cell.length_b   1.000
_cell.length_c   1.000
_cell.angle_alpha   90.00
_cell.angle_beta   90.00
_cell.angle_gamma   90.00
#
_symmetry.space_group_name_H-M   'P 1'
#
loop_
_entity.id
_entity.type
_entity.pdbx_description
1 polymer ?
#
loop_
_entity_poly.entity_id
_entity_poly.type
_entity_poly.pdbx_seq_one_letter_code
_entity_poly.pdbx_strand_id
1 'polypeptide(L)' 'MTMDPHVQALNDALRSEHEGWIAEVQRWADEAAAAGDHERQRRHLAHVERLRAMPYPWESAQAA' A
#
# COMPACT_ATOMS: atom_id res chain seq x y z
N MET A 1 -23.22 -11.87 -10.44
CA MET A 1 -22.57 -11.53 -11.73
C MET A 1 -21.11 -11.88 -11.54
N THR A 2 -20.59 -12.91 -12.18
CA THR A 2 -19.20 -13.36 -11.94
C THR A 2 -18.25 -12.31 -12.51
N MET A 3 -17.35 -11.79 -11.68
CA MET A 3 -16.34 -10.81 -12.11
C MET A 3 -15.45 -11.42 -13.19
N ASP A 4 -15.14 -10.63 -14.22
CA ASP A 4 -14.31 -11.09 -15.34
C ASP A 4 -12.92 -11.53 -14.82
N PRO A 5 -12.43 -12.72 -15.22
CA PRO A 5 -11.19 -13.28 -14.69
C PRO A 5 -9.95 -12.43 -15.01
N HIS A 6 -9.96 -11.67 -16.11
CA HIS A 6 -8.87 -10.75 -16.43
C HIS A 6 -8.91 -9.51 -15.54
N VAL A 7 -10.11 -9.01 -15.23
CA VAL A 7 -10.29 -7.91 -14.26
C VAL A 7 -9.88 -8.34 -12.85
N GLN A 8 -10.16 -9.58 -12.46
CA GLN A 8 -9.69 -10.15 -11.20
C GLN A 8 -8.16 -10.23 -11.15
N ALA A 9 -7.52 -10.78 -12.18
CA ALA A 9 -6.06 -10.88 -12.25
C ALA A 9 -5.38 -9.51 -12.20
N LEU A 10 -5.95 -8.50 -12.87
CA LEU A 10 -5.44 -7.13 -12.83
C LEU A 10 -5.58 -6.54 -11.42
N ASN A 11 -6.73 -6.72 -10.77
CA ASN A 11 -6.95 -6.23 -9.40
C ASN A 11 -5.99 -6.87 -8.39
N ASP A 12 -5.71 -8.17 -8.53
CA ASP A 12 -4.78 -8.87 -7.65
C ASP A 12 -3.33 -8.41 -7.88
N ALA A 13 -2.93 -8.18 -9.14
CA ALA A 13 -1.62 -7.62 -9.46
C ALA A 13 -1.45 -6.20 -8.88
N LEU A 14 -2.44 -5.34 -9.06
CA LEU A 14 -2.42 -3.97 -8.53
C LEU A 14 -2.39 -3.94 -7.01
N ARG A 15 -3.12 -4.85 -6.35
CA ARG A 15 -3.07 -5.01 -4.89
C ARG A 15 -1.68 -5.44 -4.43
N SER A 16 -1.10 -6.44 -5.08
CA SER A 16 0.23 -6.94 -4.72
C SER A 16 1.31 -5.86 -4.88
N GLU A 17 1.24 -5.06 -5.95
CA GLU A 17 2.15 -3.93 -6.16
C GLU A 17 1.98 -2.86 -5.08
N HIS A 18 0.73 -2.52 -4.75
CA HIS A 18 0.42 -1.56 -3.71
C HIS A 18 0.92 -1.98 -2.31
N GLU A 19 0.70 -3.25 -1.95
CA GLU A 19 1.21 -3.82 -0.70
C GLU A 19 2.74 -3.85 -0.68
N GLY A 20 3.39 -4.17 -1.81
CA GLY A 20 4.84 -4.11 -1.96
C GLY A 20 5.38 -2.69 -1.74
N TRP A 21 4.70 -1.68 -2.28
CA TRP A 21 5.07 -0.28 -2.09
C TRP A 21 4.94 0.15 -0.62
N ILE A 22 3.85 -0.21 0.06
CA ILE A 22 3.70 0.05 1.50
C ILE A 22 4.85 -0.58 2.30
N ALA A 23 5.20 -1.82 2.00
CA ALA A 23 6.28 -2.52 2.68
C ALA A 23 7.63 -1.82 2.46
N GLU A 24 7.89 -1.30 1.26
CA GLU A 24 9.10 -0.56 0.97
C GLU A 24 9.20 0.76 1.74
N VAL A 25 8.10 1.54 1.78
CA VAL A 25 8.07 2.79 2.55
C VAL A 25 8.18 2.53 4.06
N GLN A 26 7.58 1.43 4.55
CA GLN A 26 7.73 1.00 5.93
C GLN A 26 9.20 0.67 6.24
N ARG A 27 9.89 -0.05 5.36
CA ARG A 27 11.33 -0.33 5.51
C ARG A 27 12.16 0.96 5.60
N TRP A 28 11.85 1.98 4.80
CA TRP A 28 12.54 3.28 4.92
C TRP A 28 12.27 3.99 6.25
N ALA A 29 11.06 3.83 6.81
CA ALA A 29 10.76 4.33 8.15
C ALA A 29 11.61 3.62 9.21
N ASP A 30 11.75 2.29 9.09
CA ASP A 30 12.54 1.47 10.02
C ASP A 30 14.04 1.78 9.91
N GLU A 31 14.56 1.97 8.70
CA GLU A 31 15.94 2.41 8.45
C GLU A 31 16.20 3.80 9.04
N ALA A 32 15.26 4.74 8.88
CA ALA A 32 15.35 6.06 9.47
C ALA A 32 15.33 6.00 11.01
N ALA A 33 14.50 5.12 11.58
CA ALA A 33 14.46 4.87 13.03
C ALA A 33 15.79 4.30 13.54
N ALA A 34 16.36 3.34 12.83
CA ALA A 34 17.65 2.73 13.16
C ALA A 34 18.82 3.73 13.09
N ALA A 35 18.72 4.71 12.18
CA ALA A 35 19.67 5.82 12.07
C ALA A 35 19.43 6.95 13.09
N GLY A 36 18.37 6.87 13.91
CA GLY A 36 17.97 7.93 14.86
C GLY A 36 17.33 9.16 14.21
N ASP A 37 16.98 9.10 12.93
CA ASP A 37 16.31 10.17 12.20
C ASP A 37 14.78 10.07 12.37
N HIS A 38 14.31 10.49 13.54
CA HIS A 38 12.89 10.47 13.90
C HIS A 38 12.03 11.36 13.00
N GLU A 39 12.58 12.41 12.40
CA GLU A 39 11.80 13.25 11.49
C GLU A 39 11.54 12.54 10.17
N ARG A 40 12.56 11.91 9.60
CA ARG A 40 12.43 11.09 8.40
C ARG A 40 11.53 9.87 8.63
N GLN A 41 11.66 9.21 9.79
CA GLN A 41 10.76 8.14 10.20
C GLN A 41 9.29 8.60 10.18
N ARG A 42 8.96 9.73 10.83
CA ARG A 42 7.59 10.26 10.87
C ARG A 42 7.04 10.56 9.48
N ARG A 43 7.86 11.12 8.57
CA ARG A 43 7.45 11.40 7.19
C ARG A 43 7.09 10.13 6.42
N HIS A 44 7.89 9.08 6.58
CA HIS A 44 7.63 7.79 5.93
C HIS A 44 6.40 7.09 6.50
N LEU A 45 6.19 7.14 7.82
CA LEU A 45 4.98 6.61 8.45
C LEU A 45 3.72 7.35 7.98
N ALA A 46 3.75 8.68 7.91
CA ALA A 46 2.64 9.46 7.38
C ALA A 46 2.36 9.12 5.89
N HIS A 47 3.39 8.79 5.12
CA HIS A 47 3.23 8.31 3.74
C HIS A 47 2.54 6.93 3.73
N VAL A 48 2.95 5.98 4.57
CA VAL A 48 2.28 4.68 4.72
C VAL A 48 0.80 4.85 5.08
N GLU A 49 0.46 5.73 6.03
CA GLU A 49 -0.93 6.00 6.40
C GLU A 49 -1.74 6.55 5.23
N ARG A 50 -1.15 7.47 4.45
CA ARG A 50 -1.81 8.02 3.25
C ARG A 50 -2.06 6.94 2.18
N LEU A 51 -1.11 6.03 1.99
CA LEU A 51 -1.26 4.92 1.05
C LEU A 51 -2.41 4.00 1.48
N ARG A 52 -2.49 3.65 2.77
CA ARG A 52 -3.58 2.82 3.30
C ARG A 52 -4.95 3.48 3.28
N ALA A 53 -5.01 4.81 3.34
CA ALA A 53 -6.27 5.57 3.37
C ALA A 53 -6.82 5.89 1.97
N MET A 54 -6.05 5.64 0.91
CA MET A 54 -6.48 5.94 -0.45
C MET A 54 -7.50 4.89 -0.91
N PRO A 55 -8.68 5.30 -1.40
CA PRO A 55 -9.68 4.35 -1.87
C PRO A 55 -9.24 3.73 -3.19
N TYR A 56 -9.12 2.40 -3.23
CA TYR A 56 -8.65 1.70 -4.42
C TYR A 56 -9.75 0.97 -5.19
N PRO A 57 -9.63 0.90 -6.53
CA PRO A 57 -10.63 0.24 -7.38
C PRO A 57 -10.88 -1.23 -7.02
N TRP A 58 -9.84 -1.95 -6.56
CA TRP A 58 -9.94 -3.36 -6.18
C TRP A 58 -10.60 -3.62 -4.83
N GLU A 59 -10.82 -2.58 -4.02
CA GLU A 59 -11.56 -2.68 -2.75
C GLU A 59 -13.07 -2.60 -2.98
N SER A 60 -13.49 -1.80 -3.98
CA SER A 60 -14.89 -1.71 -4.40
C SER A 60 -15.39 -3.00 -5.05
N ALA A 61 -14.49 -3.75 -5.70
CA ALA A 61 -14.79 -5.04 -6.31
C ALA A 61 -15.12 -6.17 -5.30
N GLN A 62 -14.70 -6.04 -4.03
CA GLN A 62 -15.03 -7.02 -2.98
C GLN A 62 -16.36 -6.76 -2.28
N ALA A 63 -16.94 -5.56 -2.45
CA ALA A 63 -18.15 -5.14 -1.74
C ALA A 63 -19.46 -5.43 -2.51
N ALA A 64 -19.40 -6.11 -3.66
CA ALA A 64 -20.54 -6.34 -4.56
C ALA A 64 -20.92 -7.82 -4.71
#